data_AF-A0A7S0L3F4-F1
#
_entry.id   AF-A0A7S0L3F4-F1
#
_cell.length_a   1.000
_cell.length_b   1.000
_cell.length_c   1.000
_cell.angle_alpha   90.00
_cell.angle_beta   90.00
_cell.angle_gamma   90.00
#
_symmetry.space_group_name_H-M   'P 1'
#
loop_
_entity.id
_entity.type
_entity.pdbx_description
1 polymer ?
#
loop_
_entity_poly.entity_id
_entity_poly.type
_entity_poly.pdbx_seq_one_letter_code
_entity_poly.pdbx_strand_id
1 'polypeptide(L)'
;FASALALDLLLRWRRWRRSLPSDAVRVMVGPQTRYIISTSGRRASSERYRILLQDLLGLDIAYLPISSARADGKIQPDQFACALRGLNAIGGAISRDIKGTIGPYLDVVDELARAVGAVNTVVRRGDTLHGYNTDAEGFEAAIKKGVAGLDV
;
A
#
# COMPACT_ATOMS: atom_id res chain seq x y z
N PHE A 1 -37.14 20.07 -13.83
CA PHE A 1 -36.48 19.67 -15.07
C PHE A 1 -35.00 19.48 -14.79
N ALA A 2 -34.48 18.25 -14.80
CA ALA A 2 -33.04 18.05 -14.81
C ALA A 2 -32.50 18.67 -16.11
N SER A 3 -31.55 19.59 -16.03
CA SER A 3 -30.94 20.19 -17.21
C SER A 3 -30.30 19.12 -18.09
N ALA A 4 -30.12 19.39 -19.39
CA ALA A 4 -29.44 18.48 -20.31
C ALA A 4 -28.06 18.03 -19.77
N LEU A 5 -27.38 18.92 -19.03
CA LEU A 5 -26.13 18.64 -18.32
C LEU A 5 -26.30 17.59 -17.19
N ALA A 6 -27.34 17.70 -16.37
CA ALA A 6 -27.61 16.75 -15.29
C ALA A 6 -27.93 15.35 -15.83
N LEU A 7 -28.63 15.26 -16.97
CA LEU A 7 -28.90 13.99 -17.64
C LEU A 7 -27.62 13.38 -18.23
N ASP A 8 -26.75 14.18 -18.87
CA ASP A 8 -25.46 13.69 -19.41
C ASP A 8 -24.54 13.17 -18.29
N LEU A 9 -24.42 13.90 -17.18
CA LEU A 9 -23.64 13.46 -16.01
C LEU A 9 -24.18 12.15 -15.42
N LEU A 10 -25.50 11.99 -15.32
CA LEU A 10 -26.12 10.75 -14.86
C LEU A 10 -25.83 9.57 -15.79
N LEU A 11 -25.87 9.78 -17.11
CA LEU A 11 -25.57 8.75 -18.12
C LEU A 11 -24.09 8.37 -18.11
N ARG A 12 -23.19 9.33 -17.96
CA ARG A 12 -21.75 9.08 -17.75
C ARG A 12 -21.52 8.28 -16.48
N TRP A 13 -22.15 8.65 -15.37
CA TRP A 13 -22.07 7.91 -14.12
C TRP A 13 -22.61 6.48 -14.25
N ARG A 14 -23.76 6.26 -14.92
CA ARG A 14 -24.32 4.93 -15.15
C ARG A 14 -23.41 4.06 -16.02
N ARG A 15 -22.82 4.62 -17.08
CA ARG A 15 -21.85 3.91 -17.93
C ARG A 15 -20.59 3.55 -17.14
N TRP A 16 -20.02 4.51 -16.42
CA TRP A 16 -18.85 4.31 -15.58
C TRP A 16 -19.10 3.27 -14.47
N ARG A 17 -20.26 3.33 -13.80
CA ARG A 17 -20.64 2.36 -12.76
C ARG A 17 -20.79 0.94 -13.32
N ARG A 18 -21.31 0.79 -14.55
CA ARG A 18 -21.39 -0.51 -15.25
C ARG A 18 -20.05 -0.99 -15.78
N SER A 19 -19.09 -0.08 -16.02
CA SER A 19 -17.72 -0.42 -16.38
C SER A 19 -16.83 -0.69 -15.18
N LEU A 20 -17.32 -0.53 -13.94
CA LEU A 20 -16.59 -0.97 -12.77
C LEU A 20 -16.42 -2.49 -12.83
N PRO A 21 -15.17 -2.99 -12.71
CA PRO A 21 -14.93 -4.43 -12.72
C PRO A 21 -15.74 -5.11 -11.61
N SER A 22 -16.46 -6.19 -11.93
CA SER A 22 -17.26 -6.97 -10.98
C SER A 22 -16.41 -7.70 -9.92
N ASP A 23 -15.09 -7.72 -10.12
CA ASP A 23 -14.07 -8.41 -9.34
C ASP A 23 -13.26 -7.49 -8.40
N ALA A 24 -13.68 -6.23 -8.25
CA ALA A 24 -13.05 -5.28 -7.32
C ALA A 24 -13.12 -5.77 -5.86
N VAL A 25 -12.01 -5.64 -5.13
CA VAL A 25 -11.94 -5.96 -3.70
C VAL A 25 -12.68 -4.87 -2.93
N ARG A 26 -13.81 -5.24 -2.29
CA ARG A 26 -14.57 -4.30 -1.46
C ARG A 26 -13.86 -4.10 -0.14
N VAL A 27 -13.47 -2.87 0.19
CA VAL A 27 -12.85 -2.54 1.48
C VAL A 27 -13.81 -1.67 2.28
N MET A 28 -14.03 -2.00 3.54
CA MET A 28 -14.84 -1.16 4.43
C MET A 28 -14.00 0.02 4.91
N VAL A 29 -14.53 1.24 4.75
CA VAL A 29 -13.89 2.48 5.19
C VAL A 29 -14.94 3.33 5.89
N GLY A 30 -14.66 3.65 7.15
CA GLY A 30 -15.42 4.57 7.99
C GLY A 30 -14.62 5.84 8.34
N PRO A 31 -15.20 6.74 9.15
CA PRO A 31 -14.59 8.03 9.47
C PRO A 31 -13.26 7.93 10.24
N GLN A 32 -13.02 6.83 10.95
CA GLN A 32 -11.84 6.62 11.79
C GLN A 32 -10.85 5.61 11.20
N THR A 33 -11.18 5.00 10.05
CA THR A 33 -10.37 3.95 9.45
C THR A 33 -8.94 4.42 9.21
N ARG A 34 -7.99 3.60 9.64
CA ARG A 34 -6.56 3.82 9.42
C ARG A 34 -6.12 3.13 8.14
N TYR A 35 -5.12 3.69 7.47
CA TYR A 35 -4.69 3.18 6.16
C TYR A 35 -3.31 2.51 6.21
N ILE A 36 -3.20 1.37 5.55
CA ILE A 36 -1.92 0.87 5.04
C ILE A 36 -1.95 1.08 3.54
N ILE A 37 -1.11 1.99 3.03
CA ILE A 37 -1.08 2.29 1.59
C ILE A 37 -0.01 1.46 0.88
N SER A 38 -0.24 1.09 -0.38
CA SER A 38 0.66 0.20 -1.10
C SER A 38 0.97 0.70 -2.51
N THR A 39 2.19 0.50 -2.98
CA THR A 39 2.54 0.76 -4.39
C THR A 39 2.06 -0.35 -5.33
N SER A 40 1.45 -1.43 -4.81
CA SER A 40 1.02 -2.59 -5.59
C SER A 40 -0.46 -2.89 -5.38
N GLY A 41 -1.22 -2.86 -6.47
CA GLY A 41 -2.66 -3.15 -6.49
C GLY A 41 -3.05 -4.57 -6.92
N ARG A 42 -2.17 -5.56 -6.75
CA ARG A 42 -2.50 -6.95 -7.11
C ARG A 42 -3.73 -7.42 -6.34
N ARG A 43 -4.81 -7.74 -7.06
CA ARG A 43 -6.11 -8.17 -6.50
C ARG A 43 -5.97 -9.19 -5.36
N ALA A 44 -5.26 -10.29 -5.62
CA ALA A 44 -5.06 -11.35 -4.64
C ALA A 44 -4.37 -10.87 -3.34
N SER A 45 -3.50 -9.86 -3.43
CA SER A 45 -2.84 -9.30 -2.24
C SER A 45 -3.81 -8.42 -1.45
N SER A 46 -4.52 -7.52 -2.14
CA SER A 46 -5.54 -6.67 -1.53
C SER A 46 -6.65 -7.49 -0.86
N GLU A 47 -7.09 -8.58 -1.50
CA GLU A 47 -8.11 -9.49 -0.95
C GLU A 47 -7.62 -10.18 0.33
N ARG A 48 -6.40 -10.72 0.31
CA ARG A 48 -5.78 -11.35 1.50
C ARG A 48 -5.67 -10.38 2.67
N TYR A 49 -5.16 -9.17 2.43
CA TYR A 49 -4.97 -8.19 3.51
C TYR A 49 -6.30 -7.64 4.02
N ARG A 50 -7.31 -7.46 3.16
CA ARG A 50 -8.65 -7.10 3.59
C ARG A 50 -9.24 -8.17 4.51
N ILE A 51 -9.23 -9.44 4.09
CA ILE A 51 -9.73 -10.57 4.90
C ILE A 51 -8.99 -10.60 6.25
N LEU A 52 -7.66 -10.54 6.22
CA LEU A 52 -6.85 -10.59 7.44
C LEU A 52 -7.19 -9.44 8.38
N LEU A 53 -7.14 -8.19 7.90
CA LEU A 53 -7.27 -7.01 8.75
C LEU A 53 -8.69 -6.80 9.23
N GLN A 54 -9.69 -6.89 8.33
CA GLN A 54 -11.07 -6.53 8.65
C GLN A 54 -11.88 -7.73 9.14
N ASP A 55 -11.82 -8.87 8.46
CA ASP A 55 -12.71 -10.00 8.77
C ASP A 55 -12.16 -10.86 9.91
N LEU A 56 -10.86 -11.15 9.90
CA LEU A 56 -10.25 -12.06 10.88
C LEU A 56 -9.80 -11.34 12.15
N LEU A 57 -9.17 -10.18 12.02
CA LEU A 57 -8.64 -9.43 13.17
C LEU A 57 -9.62 -8.36 13.69
N GLY A 58 -10.70 -8.05 12.95
CA GLY A 58 -11.68 -7.04 13.36
C GLY A 58 -11.10 -5.62 13.46
N LEU A 59 -10.00 -5.33 12.76
CA LEU A 59 -9.32 -4.05 12.81
C LEU A 59 -9.97 -3.05 11.84
N ASP A 60 -10.15 -1.81 12.30
CA ASP A 60 -10.57 -0.69 11.45
C ASP A 60 -9.40 -0.16 10.62
N ILE A 61 -8.85 -1.03 9.78
CA ILE A 61 -7.70 -0.77 8.91
C ILE A 61 -8.05 -1.17 7.48
N ALA A 62 -7.79 -0.27 6.54
CA ALA A 62 -7.93 -0.49 5.11
C ALA A 62 -6.55 -0.59 4.43
N TYR A 63 -6.30 -1.69 3.72
CA TYR A 63 -5.13 -1.84 2.86
C TYR A 63 -5.46 -1.32 1.46
N LEU A 64 -4.84 -0.21 1.05
CA LEU A 64 -5.20 0.53 -0.17
C LEU A 64 -4.03 0.67 -1.13
N PRO A 65 -4.10 0.12 -2.35
CA PRO A 65 -3.13 0.45 -3.37
C PRO A 65 -3.33 1.89 -3.85
N ILE A 66 -2.23 2.62 -4.00
CA ILE A 66 -2.20 3.96 -4.55
C ILE A 66 -1.25 4.00 -5.75
N SER A 67 -1.60 4.80 -6.75
CA SER A 67 -0.87 4.95 -8.00
C SER A 67 -0.78 6.42 -8.37
N SER A 68 0.16 6.78 -9.24
CA SER A 68 0.19 8.11 -9.82
C SER A 68 -0.94 8.30 -10.83
N ALA A 69 -1.40 9.54 -11.02
CA ALA A 69 -2.28 9.92 -12.12
C ALA A 69 -1.55 9.95 -13.48
N ARG A 70 -0.22 9.76 -13.49
CA ARG A 70 0.59 9.67 -14.71
C ARG A 70 0.25 8.41 -15.50
N ALA A 71 0.53 8.44 -16.80
CA ALA A 71 0.21 7.36 -17.73
C ALA A 71 0.85 6.00 -17.37
N ASP A 72 1.99 6.00 -16.69
CA ASP A 72 2.67 4.78 -16.25
C ASP A 72 2.17 4.22 -14.91
N GLY A 73 1.29 4.96 -14.20
CA GLY A 73 0.76 4.61 -12.89
C GLY A 73 1.79 4.62 -11.75
N LYS A 74 3.07 4.90 -12.03
CA LYS A 74 4.15 4.77 -11.04
C LYS A 74 4.18 5.98 -10.11
N ILE A 75 3.96 5.72 -8.82
CA ILE A 75 4.08 6.76 -7.79
C ILE A 75 5.55 7.09 -7.54
N GLN A 76 5.86 8.39 -7.42
CA GLN A 76 7.20 8.85 -7.06
C GLN A 76 7.42 8.74 -5.54
N PRO A 77 8.66 8.57 -5.07
CA PRO A 77 8.94 8.36 -3.65
C PRO A 77 8.51 9.52 -2.75
N ASP A 78 8.72 10.76 -3.19
CA ASP A 78 8.26 11.97 -2.49
C ASP A 78 6.74 12.00 -2.35
N GLN A 79 6.01 11.64 -3.41
CA GLN A 79 4.55 11.58 -3.42
C GLN A 79 4.03 10.48 -2.48
N PHE A 80 4.70 9.33 -2.44
CA PHE A 80 4.34 8.25 -1.51
C PHE A 80 4.56 8.67 -0.05
N ALA A 81 5.70 9.28 0.26
CA ALA A 81 5.96 9.83 1.60
C ALA A 81 4.98 10.94 1.98
N CYS A 82 4.60 11.81 1.02
CA CYS A 82 3.57 12.82 1.20
C CYS A 82 2.21 12.17 1.51
N ALA A 83 1.82 11.11 0.79
CA ALA A 83 0.58 10.39 1.04
C ALA A 83 0.56 9.72 2.42
N LEU A 84 1.68 9.13 2.85
CA LEU A 84 1.82 8.57 4.20
C LEU A 84 1.61 9.63 5.30
N ARG A 85 2.05 10.88 5.07
CA ARG A 85 1.88 11.97 6.04
C ARG A 85 0.50 12.62 5.99
N GLY A 86 -0.09 12.76 4.79
CA GLY A 86 -1.35 13.49 4.60
C GLY A 86 -2.62 12.66 4.81
N LEU A 87 -2.52 11.33 4.67
CA LEU A 87 -3.64 10.44 4.96
C LEU A 87 -3.64 10.01 6.43
N ASN A 88 -4.75 9.42 6.89
CA ASN A 88 -4.84 8.74 8.18
C ASN A 88 -4.04 7.40 8.17
N ALA A 89 -2.84 7.39 7.59
CA ALA A 89 -2.04 6.20 7.37
C ALA A 89 -1.24 5.84 8.63
N ILE A 90 -1.11 4.54 8.86
CA ILE A 90 -0.22 3.96 9.89
C ILE A 90 1.08 3.42 9.28
N GLY A 91 1.13 3.31 7.96
CA GLY A 91 2.29 2.82 7.25
C GLY A 91 1.99 2.55 5.79
N GLY A 92 2.98 1.97 5.11
CA GLY A 92 2.82 1.56 3.73
C GLY A 92 3.77 0.44 3.30
N ALA A 93 3.34 -0.26 2.26
CA ALA A 93 4.08 -1.35 1.65
C ALA A 93 4.57 -0.95 0.25
N ILE A 94 5.83 -1.23 -0.03
CA ILE A 94 6.50 -0.90 -1.28
C ILE A 94 6.95 -2.20 -1.92
N SER A 95 6.49 -2.49 -3.15
CA SER A 95 6.80 -3.78 -3.79
C SER A 95 7.92 -3.71 -4.84
N ARG A 96 8.02 -2.61 -5.60
CA ARG A 96 9.03 -2.51 -6.68
C ARG A 96 9.53 -1.09 -6.95
N ASP A 97 8.63 -0.17 -7.29
CA ASP A 97 9.03 1.04 -8.04
C ASP A 97 9.94 2.01 -7.28
N ILE A 98 9.75 2.13 -5.96
CA ILE A 98 10.43 3.15 -5.14
C ILE A 98 11.28 2.58 -4.01
N LYS A 99 11.52 1.26 -3.98
CA LYS A 99 12.22 0.60 -2.86
C LYS A 99 13.60 1.19 -2.59
N GLY A 100 14.37 1.45 -3.64
CA GLY A 100 15.73 2.00 -3.54
C GLY A 100 15.81 3.53 -3.49
N THR A 101 14.69 4.23 -3.67
CA THR A 101 14.68 5.70 -3.82
C THR A 101 13.84 6.42 -2.78
N ILE A 102 13.10 5.70 -1.94
CA ILE A 102 12.27 6.29 -0.88
C ILE A 102 13.07 6.80 0.32
N GLY A 103 14.26 6.25 0.57
CA GLY A 103 15.08 6.54 1.76
C GLY A 103 15.24 8.04 2.11
N PRO A 104 15.58 8.92 1.15
CA PRO A 104 15.72 10.36 1.40
C PRO A 104 14.45 11.09 1.88
N TYR A 105 13.28 10.47 1.77
CA TYR A 105 11.99 11.06 2.15
C TYR A 105 11.45 10.53 3.49
N LEU A 106 12.21 9.64 4.13
CA LEU A 106 11.91 9.05 5.43
C LEU A 106 12.75 9.73 6.52
N ASP A 107 12.21 9.76 7.74
CA ASP A 107 12.87 10.40 8.89
C ASP A 107 13.90 9.45 9.52
N VAL A 108 13.60 8.15 9.50
CA VAL A 108 14.48 7.08 9.98
C VAL A 108 14.47 5.95 8.97
N VAL A 109 15.65 5.45 8.61
CA VAL A 109 15.80 4.20 7.85
C VAL A 109 16.53 3.22 8.74
N ASP A 110 15.99 2.01 8.90
CA ASP A 110 16.60 0.93 9.67
C ASP A 110 17.98 0.54 9.12
N GLU A 111 18.88 0.07 9.98
CA GLU A 111 20.27 -0.27 9.59
C GLU A 111 20.31 -1.38 8.52
N LEU A 112 19.49 -2.41 8.66
CA LEU A 112 19.39 -3.47 7.66
C LEU A 112 18.86 -2.93 6.34
N ALA A 113 17.83 -2.07 6.39
CA ALA A 113 17.29 -1.43 5.20
C ALA A 113 18.31 -0.53 4.49
N ARG A 114 19.16 0.20 5.24
CA ARG A 114 20.28 0.97 4.68
C ARG A 114 21.32 0.06 4.04
N ALA A 115 21.72 -1.00 4.73
CA ALA A 115 22.73 -1.95 4.24
C ALA A 115 22.27 -2.66 2.96
N VAL A 116 21.00 -3.06 2.88
CA VAL A 116 20.40 -3.66 1.67
C VAL A 116 20.19 -2.62 0.57
N GLY A 117 20.13 -1.33 0.91
CA GLY A 117 19.85 -0.24 -0.04
C GLY A 117 18.39 -0.19 -0.50
N ALA A 118 17.47 -0.76 0.27
CA ALA A 118 16.05 -0.83 -0.10
C ALA A 118 15.13 -0.83 1.13
N VAL A 119 14.01 -0.10 1.01
CA VAL A 119 12.91 -0.08 1.98
C VAL A 119 11.65 -0.65 1.32
N ASN A 120 11.10 -1.73 1.88
CA ASN A 120 9.83 -2.33 1.42
C ASN A 120 8.65 -2.01 2.35
N THR A 121 8.92 -1.54 3.55
CA THR A 121 7.92 -1.33 4.60
C THR A 121 8.18 0.01 5.27
N VAL A 122 7.16 0.86 5.37
CA VAL A 122 7.23 2.14 6.10
C VAL A 122 6.22 2.11 7.22
N VAL A 123 6.61 2.49 8.43
CA VAL A 123 5.72 2.64 9.59
C VAL A 123 5.70 4.10 10.01
N ARG A 124 4.49 4.64 10.20
CA ARG A 124 4.30 6.02 10.70
C ARG A 124 4.14 5.99 12.21
N ARG A 125 5.05 6.67 12.93
CA ARG A 125 5.05 6.81 14.40
C ARG A 125 4.93 8.28 14.76
N GLY A 126 3.73 8.70 15.17
CA GLY A 126 3.42 10.14 15.26
C GLY A 126 3.67 10.79 13.90
N ASP A 127 4.53 11.79 13.84
CA ASP A 127 4.88 12.50 12.60
C ASP A 127 6.11 11.97 11.88
N THR A 128 6.75 10.92 12.43
CA THR A 128 7.98 10.34 11.87
C THR A 128 7.68 9.10 11.01
N LEU A 129 8.34 9.00 9.87
CA LEU A 129 8.32 7.86 8.97
C LEU A 129 9.57 6.99 9.15
N HIS A 130 9.36 5.72 9.51
CA HIS A 130 10.41 4.73 9.74
C HIS A 130 10.41 3.69 8.62
N GLY A 131 11.50 3.55 7.89
CA GLY A 131 11.67 2.60 6.80
C GLY A 131 12.37 1.31 7.22
N TYR A 132 11.85 0.17 6.81
CA TYR A 132 12.34 -1.17 7.09
C TYR A 132 12.43 -2.03 5.82
N ASN A 133 13.18 -3.12 5.90
CA ASN A 133 13.26 -4.15 4.87
C ASN A 133 12.89 -5.53 5.43
N THR A 134 11.60 -5.82 5.47
CA THR A 134 11.08 -7.10 5.98
C THR A 134 11.31 -8.27 5.02
N ASP A 135 11.62 -8.01 3.74
CA ASP A 135 11.97 -9.06 2.78
C ASP A 135 13.32 -9.72 3.18
N ALA A 136 14.30 -8.91 3.60
CA ALA A 136 15.60 -9.39 4.04
C ALA A 136 15.51 -10.25 5.31
N GLU A 137 14.80 -9.75 6.34
CA GLU A 137 14.55 -10.50 7.58
C GLU A 137 13.79 -11.81 7.32
N GLY A 138 12.75 -11.74 6.49
CA GLY A 138 11.95 -12.92 6.12
C GLY A 138 12.76 -13.96 5.36
N PHE A 139 13.64 -13.52 4.46
CA PHE A 139 14.55 -14.42 3.74
C PHE A 139 15.55 -15.08 4.68
N GLU A 140 16.20 -14.32 5.56
CA GLU A 140 17.15 -14.85 6.54
C GLU A 140 16.50 -15.92 7.43
N ALA A 141 15.31 -15.61 7.97
CA ALA A 141 14.57 -16.55 8.82
C ALA A 141 14.17 -17.82 8.06
N ALA A 142 13.71 -17.69 6.81
CA ALA A 142 13.34 -18.82 5.97
C ALA A 142 14.55 -19.71 5.65
N ILE A 143 15.70 -19.13 5.31
CA ILE A 143 16.93 -19.86 5.03
C ILE A 143 17.41 -20.60 6.28
N LYS A 144 17.59 -19.91 7.41
CA LYS A 144 18.05 -20.54 8.67
C LYS A 144 17.20 -21.75 9.05
N LYS A 145 15.88 -21.64 8.87
CA LYS A 145 14.95 -22.74 9.14
C LYS A 145 15.05 -23.87 8.10
N GLY A 146 15.16 -23.52 6.82
CA GLY A 146 15.15 -24.49 5.72
C GLY A 146 16.46 -25.26 5.55
N VAL A 147 17.60 -24.64 5.89
CA VAL A 147 18.93 -25.26 5.77
C VAL A 147 19.40 -25.94 7.06
N ALA A 148 18.58 -25.94 8.10
CA ALA A 148 18.91 -26.64 9.34
C ALA A 148 19.13 -28.14 9.05
N GLY A 149 20.40 -28.58 9.12
CA GLY A 149 20.83 -29.95 8.79
C GLY A 149 21.43 -30.13 7.40
N LEU A 150 21.57 -29.08 6.61
CA LEU A 150 22.38 -29.09 5.38
C LEU A 150 23.82 -28.69 5.71
N ASP A 151 24.79 -29.36 5.08
CA ASP A 151 26.21 -29.00 5.13
C ASP A 151 26.49 -27.96 4.05
N VAL A 152 26.22 -26.69 4.36
CA VAL A 152 26.33 -25.52 3.46
C VAL A 152 27.05 -24.35 4.12
#